data_AF-A0A6S7FWN9-F1
#
_entry.id   AF-A0A6S7FWN9-F1
#
_cell.length_a   1.000
_cell.length_b   1.000
_cell.length_c   1.000
_cell.angle_alpha   90.00
_cell.angle_beta   90.00
_cell.angle_gamma   90.00
#
_symmetry.space_group_name_H-M   'P 1'
#
loop_
_entity.id
_entity.type
_entity.pdbx_description
1 polymer ?
#
loop_
_entity_poly.entity_id
_entity_poly.type
_entity_poly.pdbx_seq_one_letter_code
_entity_poly.pdbx_strand_id
1 'polypeptide(L)'
;MIMPMREVLMKNQQKTLEMLDCKEIFFSTLNDCIKITENCTCNKEGLASNQEEADTKVVLHYKSALASSLNKSIILRSPSGDTDITIIMIEKFIEERANCFLDYGSGQNRMGLWLNSVDLNKPLKECLIGFHAFTGNYFVSSFFRNGKELCRKVLETNPKFYHAFQNLGVNWNLSDAIFDLLEEFVCFAYGYRRKSVNFVRHQMFQAKYKKHSKIVDLSLSPPCQSVLKLHGRPANFVAKMWKSSDEAKLQIPEISHHGWKSTGEIKWLVREFPDDVEELLLNPELDELDDDKIFDRDFESEEESDFDS
;
A
#
# COMPACT_ATOMS: atom_id res chain seq x y z
N MET A 1 -14.93 -25.47 17.05
CA MET A 1 -15.82 -24.72 16.12
C MET A 1 -16.13 -25.50 14.82
N ILE A 2 -16.05 -26.85 14.81
CA ILE A 2 -16.20 -27.68 13.59
C ILE A 2 -17.64 -28.20 13.40
N MET A 3 -18.40 -28.37 14.50
CA MET A 3 -19.80 -28.85 14.44
C MET A 3 -20.80 -27.88 13.80
N PRO A 4 -20.74 -26.55 13.99
CA PRO A 4 -21.76 -25.65 13.44
C PRO A 4 -21.79 -25.62 11.91
N MET A 5 -20.62 -25.68 11.27
CA MET A 5 -20.54 -25.58 9.81
C MET A 5 -21.00 -26.87 9.13
N ARG A 6 -20.71 -28.04 9.72
CA ARG A 6 -21.23 -29.33 9.23
C ARG A 6 -22.75 -29.39 9.34
N GLU A 7 -23.33 -28.88 10.43
CA GLU A 7 -24.79 -28.80 10.61
C GLU A 7 -25.45 -27.82 9.63
N VAL A 8 -24.81 -26.68 9.33
CA VAL A 8 -25.28 -25.71 8.32
C VAL A 8 -25.23 -26.30 6.91
N LEU A 9 -24.15 -27.01 6.56
CA LEU A 9 -24.01 -27.69 5.26
C LEU A 9 -25.04 -28.83 5.10
N MET A 10 -25.31 -29.57 6.19
CA MET A 10 -26.34 -30.63 6.22
C MET A 10 -27.77 -30.08 6.11
N LYS A 11 -28.07 -28.90 6.69
CA LYS A 11 -29.39 -28.28 6.57
C LYS A 11 -29.76 -27.85 5.14
N ASN A 12 -28.78 -27.60 4.28
CA ASN A 12 -28.97 -27.18 2.88
C ASN A 12 -28.31 -28.17 1.88
N GLN A 13 -28.29 -29.46 2.23
CA GLN A 13 -27.47 -30.49 1.59
C GLN A 13 -27.54 -30.49 0.06
N GLN A 14 -28.73 -30.34 -0.54
CA GLN A 14 -28.92 -30.34 -1.99
C GLN A 14 -28.23 -29.15 -2.68
N LYS A 15 -28.46 -27.90 -2.21
CA LYS A 15 -27.80 -26.70 -2.75
C LYS A 15 -26.29 -26.73 -2.52
N THR A 16 -25.86 -27.24 -1.36
CA THR A 16 -24.44 -27.37 -1.01
C THR A 16 -23.72 -28.36 -1.94
N LEU A 17 -24.34 -29.50 -2.24
CA LEU A 17 -23.80 -30.50 -3.17
C LEU A 17 -23.75 -29.98 -4.60
N GLU A 18 -24.79 -29.28 -5.07
CA GLU A 18 -24.79 -28.58 -6.36
C GLU A 18 -23.67 -27.52 -6.45
N MET A 19 -23.38 -26.83 -5.34
CA MET A 19 -22.30 -25.83 -5.29
C MET A 19 -20.91 -26.47 -5.37
N LEU A 20 -20.75 -27.66 -4.77
CA LEU A 20 -19.51 -28.43 -4.68
C LEU A 20 -19.25 -29.31 -5.90
N ASP A 21 -20.15 -29.32 -6.90
CA ASP A 21 -20.03 -30.10 -8.13
C ASP A 21 -18.66 -29.90 -8.81
N CYS A 22 -17.76 -30.87 -8.60
CA CYS A 22 -16.36 -30.87 -9.00
C CYS A 22 -15.49 -29.71 -8.46
N LYS A 23 -15.90 -29.02 -7.39
CA LYS A 23 -15.17 -27.89 -6.80
C LYS A 23 -14.55 -28.22 -5.44
N GLU A 24 -13.42 -27.60 -5.18
CA GLU A 24 -12.79 -27.57 -3.88
C GLU A 24 -12.99 -26.17 -3.27
N ILE A 25 -13.57 -26.10 -2.08
CA ILE A 25 -13.77 -24.84 -1.36
C ILE A 25 -12.78 -24.78 -0.22
N PHE A 26 -12.07 -23.66 -0.11
CA PHE A 26 -11.17 -23.39 0.99
C PHE A 26 -11.75 -22.29 1.86
N PHE A 27 -11.99 -22.61 3.14
CA PHE A 27 -12.40 -21.64 4.14
C PHE A 27 -11.21 -21.30 5.02
N SER A 28 -10.70 -20.08 4.91
CA SER A 28 -9.51 -19.63 5.64
C SER A 28 -9.90 -18.69 6.77
N THR A 29 -9.56 -19.05 8.01
CA THR A 29 -9.67 -18.19 9.19
C THR A 29 -8.33 -17.53 9.51
N LEU A 30 -8.21 -16.88 10.68
CA LEU A 30 -6.94 -16.31 11.14
C LEU A 30 -5.87 -17.36 11.43
N ASN A 31 -6.24 -18.63 11.70
CA ASN A 31 -5.26 -19.64 12.09
C ASN A 31 -5.39 -20.98 11.36
N ASP A 32 -6.53 -21.22 10.70
CA ASP A 32 -6.85 -22.49 10.06
C ASP A 32 -7.23 -22.28 8.60
N CYS A 33 -7.01 -23.30 7.78
CA CYS A 33 -7.58 -23.37 6.45
C CYS A 33 -8.27 -24.72 6.28
N ILE A 34 -9.59 -24.70 6.07
CA ILE A 34 -10.39 -25.92 5.93
C ILE A 34 -10.68 -26.13 4.45
N LYS A 35 -10.25 -27.27 3.90
CA LYS A 35 -10.63 -27.74 2.58
C LYS A 35 -11.93 -28.53 2.68
N ILE A 36 -12.90 -28.16 1.86
CA ILE A 36 -14.21 -28.82 1.72
C ILE A 36 -14.32 -29.31 0.28
N THR A 37 -14.68 -30.58 0.13
CA THR A 37 -15.03 -31.22 -1.14
C THR A 37 -16.38 -31.92 -0.97
N GLU A 38 -16.93 -32.46 -2.05
CA GLU A 38 -18.16 -33.29 -1.99
C GLU A 38 -18.03 -34.44 -0.98
N ASN A 39 -16.84 -35.07 -0.91
CA ASN A 39 -16.63 -36.31 -0.16
C ASN A 39 -15.93 -36.12 1.19
N CYS A 40 -15.27 -34.99 1.43
CA CYS A 40 -14.48 -34.80 2.64
C CYS A 40 -14.34 -33.35 3.09
N THR A 41 -14.07 -33.18 4.39
CA THR A 41 -13.66 -31.92 5.01
C THR A 41 -12.39 -32.18 5.80
N CYS A 42 -11.31 -31.46 5.50
CA CYS A 42 -10.03 -31.64 6.18
C CYS A 42 -9.29 -30.32 6.37
N ASN A 43 -8.43 -30.25 7.39
CA ASN A 43 -7.57 -29.09 7.59
C ASN A 43 -6.41 -29.14 6.57
N LYS A 44 -6.08 -27.98 5.99
CA LYS A 44 -4.90 -27.77 5.16
C LYS A 44 -3.91 -26.89 5.88
N GLU A 45 -3.08 -27.55 6.69
CA GLU A 45 -1.98 -26.93 7.45
C GLU A 45 -1.04 -26.09 6.56
N GLY A 46 -0.76 -26.53 5.33
CA GLY A 46 0.06 -25.77 4.38
C GLY A 46 -0.54 -24.45 3.88
N LEU A 47 -1.83 -24.21 4.13
CA LEU A 47 -2.56 -22.98 3.80
C LEU A 47 -3.09 -22.26 5.05
N ALA A 48 -2.87 -22.84 6.24
CA ALA A 48 -3.20 -22.22 7.51
C ALA A 48 -2.23 -21.06 7.75
N SER A 49 -2.73 -19.84 7.67
CA SER A 49 -1.92 -18.62 7.78
C SER A 49 -2.15 -17.90 9.10
N ASN A 50 -1.34 -16.92 9.47
CA ASN A 50 -1.66 -15.91 10.49
C ASN A 50 -1.82 -14.50 9.91
N GLN A 51 -1.85 -14.41 8.58
CA GLN A 51 -2.25 -13.21 7.86
C GLN A 51 -3.77 -13.01 8.03
N GLU A 52 -4.22 -11.76 8.07
CA GLU A 52 -5.63 -11.43 8.27
C GLU A 52 -6.37 -11.27 6.93
N GLU A 53 -5.80 -10.46 6.04
CA GLU A 53 -6.38 -10.05 4.75
C GLU A 53 -6.55 -11.19 3.74
N ALA A 54 -7.58 -11.06 2.90
CA ALA A 54 -7.79 -11.96 1.78
C ALA A 54 -6.71 -11.79 0.70
N ASP A 55 -6.25 -10.56 0.48
CA ASP A 55 -5.31 -10.19 -0.59
C ASP A 55 -3.93 -10.80 -0.39
N THR A 56 -3.54 -11.05 0.86
CA THR A 56 -2.31 -11.76 1.19
C THR A 56 -2.54 -13.27 1.22
N LYS A 57 -3.66 -13.75 1.76
CA LYS A 57 -4.00 -15.19 1.76
C LYS A 57 -4.08 -15.78 0.35
N VAL A 58 -4.61 -15.03 -0.63
CA VAL A 58 -4.76 -15.53 -2.01
C VAL A 58 -3.41 -15.89 -2.63
N VAL A 59 -2.31 -15.23 -2.21
CA VAL A 59 -0.95 -15.53 -2.65
C VAL A 59 -0.53 -16.95 -2.24
N LEU A 60 -0.87 -17.38 -1.02
CA LEU A 60 -0.59 -18.73 -0.54
C LEU A 60 -1.37 -19.79 -1.34
N HIS A 61 -2.64 -19.51 -1.61
CA HIS A 61 -3.48 -20.37 -2.45
C HIS A 61 -2.96 -20.46 -3.88
N TYR A 62 -2.55 -19.33 -4.46
CA TYR A 62 -1.91 -19.29 -5.78
C TYR A 62 -0.64 -20.15 -5.82
N LYS A 63 0.26 -19.98 -4.84
CA LYS A 63 1.51 -20.75 -4.73
C LYS A 63 1.25 -22.24 -4.58
N SER A 64 0.26 -22.63 -3.77
CA SER A 64 -0.17 -24.03 -3.61
C SER A 64 -0.75 -24.61 -4.91
N ALA A 65 -1.56 -23.84 -5.63
CA ALA A 65 -2.12 -24.26 -6.90
C ALA A 65 -1.04 -24.43 -7.98
N LEU A 66 -0.08 -23.51 -8.04
CA LEU A 66 1.06 -23.56 -8.96
C LEU A 66 1.92 -24.80 -8.72
N ALA A 67 2.25 -25.08 -7.44
CA ALA A 67 3.01 -26.27 -7.06
C ALA A 67 2.27 -27.58 -7.40
N SER A 68 0.94 -27.58 -7.38
CA SER A 68 0.13 -28.77 -7.68
C SER A 68 -0.08 -29.00 -9.18
N SER A 69 0.29 -28.06 -10.05
CA SER A 69 0.04 -28.14 -11.50
C SER A 69 0.97 -27.22 -12.29
N LEU A 70 2.20 -27.66 -12.55
CA LEU A 70 3.25 -26.88 -13.25
C LEU A 70 2.86 -26.31 -14.63
N ASN A 71 1.85 -26.87 -15.31
CA ASN A 71 1.47 -26.52 -16.69
C ASN A 71 0.05 -25.95 -16.81
N LYS A 72 -0.57 -25.49 -15.72
CA LYS A 72 -1.91 -24.91 -15.77
C LYS A 72 -1.87 -23.40 -15.59
N SER A 73 -2.69 -22.72 -16.39
CA SER A 73 -3.03 -21.33 -16.12
C SER A 73 -3.95 -21.27 -14.89
N ILE A 74 -3.59 -20.41 -13.95
CA ILE A 74 -4.34 -20.11 -12.75
C ILE A 74 -5.06 -18.78 -12.97
N ILE A 75 -6.36 -18.78 -12.70
CA ILE A 75 -7.18 -17.58 -12.74
C ILE A 75 -7.40 -17.13 -11.30
N LEU A 76 -6.94 -15.93 -10.97
CA LEU A 76 -7.25 -15.27 -9.71
C LEU A 76 -8.40 -14.29 -9.94
N ARG A 77 -9.54 -14.60 -9.31
CA ARG A 77 -10.75 -13.79 -9.43
C ARG A 77 -10.88 -12.85 -8.23
N SER A 78 -10.92 -11.55 -8.48
CA SER A 78 -11.24 -10.51 -7.50
C SER A 78 -12.47 -9.70 -7.95
N PRO A 79 -13.68 -10.10 -7.54
CA PRO A 79 -14.90 -9.39 -7.95
C PRO A 79 -14.96 -7.93 -7.50
N SER A 80 -14.32 -7.59 -6.38
CA SER A 80 -14.23 -6.22 -5.85
C SER A 80 -13.39 -5.30 -6.74
N GLY A 81 -12.49 -5.87 -7.55
CA GLY A 81 -11.53 -5.06 -8.30
C GLY A 81 -10.40 -4.51 -7.43
N ASP A 82 -10.11 -5.16 -6.29
CA ASP A 82 -9.07 -4.69 -5.38
C ASP A 82 -7.70 -4.60 -6.08
N THR A 83 -7.09 -3.42 -5.99
CA THR A 83 -5.79 -3.14 -6.62
C THR A 83 -4.65 -3.79 -5.84
N ASP A 84 -4.82 -4.03 -4.54
CA ASP A 84 -3.79 -4.59 -3.67
C ASP A 84 -3.36 -5.98 -4.16
N ILE A 85 -4.33 -6.83 -4.53
CA ILE A 85 -4.07 -8.15 -5.14
C ILE A 85 -3.21 -7.99 -6.41
N THR A 86 -3.56 -7.04 -7.28
CA THR A 86 -2.84 -6.85 -8.55
C THR A 86 -1.39 -6.44 -8.29
N ILE A 87 -1.18 -5.48 -7.39
CA ILE A 87 0.14 -4.99 -7.01
C ILE A 87 0.99 -6.11 -6.39
N ILE A 88 0.43 -6.83 -5.41
CA ILE A 88 1.12 -7.93 -4.72
C ILE A 88 1.50 -9.01 -5.72
N MET A 89 0.56 -9.45 -6.56
CA MET A 89 0.79 -10.52 -7.53
C MET A 89 1.83 -10.15 -8.59
N ILE A 90 1.83 -8.90 -9.08
CA ILE A 90 2.82 -8.42 -10.04
C ILE A 90 4.23 -8.49 -9.41
N GLU A 91 4.44 -7.90 -8.24
CA GLU A 91 5.77 -7.87 -7.63
C GLU A 91 6.25 -9.25 -7.13
N LYS A 92 5.37 -10.06 -6.53
CA LYS A 92 5.77 -11.33 -5.93
C LYS A 92 6.13 -12.41 -6.94
N PHE A 93 5.49 -12.42 -8.09
CA PHE A 93 5.63 -13.47 -9.08
C PHE A 93 6.26 -12.93 -10.36
N ILE A 94 7.27 -12.04 -10.27
CA ILE A 94 7.90 -11.40 -11.44
C ILE A 94 8.32 -12.42 -12.52
N GLU A 95 8.81 -13.58 -12.10
CA GLU A 95 9.36 -14.61 -13.00
C GLU A 95 8.32 -15.69 -13.35
N GLU A 96 7.34 -15.97 -12.49
CA GLU A 96 6.32 -17.03 -12.66
C GLU A 96 5.02 -16.58 -13.35
N ARG A 97 4.99 -15.37 -13.92
CA ARG A 97 3.76 -14.69 -14.42
C ARG A 97 3.02 -15.39 -15.55
N ALA A 98 3.69 -16.23 -16.33
CA ALA A 98 3.11 -16.84 -17.52
C ALA A 98 1.85 -17.67 -17.21
N ASN A 99 1.72 -18.10 -15.95
CA ASN A 99 0.62 -18.94 -15.48
C ASN A 99 -0.45 -18.18 -14.69
N CYS A 100 -0.44 -16.85 -14.65
CA CYS A 100 -1.42 -16.08 -13.88
C CYS A 100 -2.25 -15.12 -14.76
N PHE A 101 -3.56 -15.35 -14.75
CA PHE A 101 -4.56 -14.42 -15.26
C PHE A 101 -5.32 -13.79 -14.09
N LEU A 102 -5.26 -12.46 -13.97
CA LEU A 102 -6.10 -11.72 -13.05
C LEU A 102 -7.41 -11.38 -13.72
N ASP A 103 -8.50 -11.79 -13.08
CA ASP A 103 -9.86 -11.48 -13.50
C ASP A 103 -10.48 -10.60 -12.39
N TYR A 104 -10.61 -9.31 -12.63
CA TYR A 104 -10.96 -8.34 -11.59
C TYR A 104 -12.15 -7.45 -11.99
N GLY A 105 -12.83 -6.87 -11.00
CA GLY A 105 -14.04 -6.09 -11.19
C GLY A 105 -15.28 -6.96 -11.49
N SER A 106 -16.45 -6.34 -11.63
CA SER A 106 -17.72 -7.04 -11.86
C SER A 106 -18.62 -6.33 -12.88
N GLY A 107 -19.56 -7.08 -13.45
CA GLY A 107 -20.49 -6.55 -14.45
C GLY A 107 -19.77 -5.97 -15.68
N GLN A 108 -20.12 -4.73 -16.01
CA GLN A 108 -19.53 -4.00 -17.14
C GLN A 108 -18.08 -3.55 -16.89
N ASN A 109 -17.65 -3.48 -15.62
CA ASN A 109 -16.29 -3.09 -15.22
C ASN A 109 -15.37 -4.31 -15.04
N ARG A 110 -15.79 -5.50 -15.47
CA ARG A 110 -14.95 -6.70 -15.41
C ARG A 110 -13.83 -6.60 -16.43
N MET A 111 -12.60 -6.74 -15.96
CA MET A 111 -11.39 -6.68 -16.77
C MET A 111 -10.54 -7.93 -16.53
N GLY A 112 -9.74 -8.26 -17.54
CA GLY A 112 -8.80 -9.37 -17.52
C GLY A 112 -7.39 -8.87 -17.80
N LEU A 113 -6.41 -9.33 -17.01
CA LEU A 113 -5.01 -8.98 -17.17
C LEU A 113 -4.15 -10.23 -17.00
N TRP A 114 -3.37 -10.56 -18.03
CA TRP A 114 -2.28 -11.51 -17.86
C TRP A 114 -1.13 -10.82 -17.16
N LEU A 115 -0.60 -11.39 -16.07
CA LEU A 115 0.47 -10.73 -15.31
C LEU A 115 1.72 -10.48 -16.16
N ASN A 116 1.99 -11.37 -17.12
CA ASN A 116 3.13 -11.26 -18.04
C ASN A 116 2.95 -10.13 -19.08
N SER A 117 1.74 -9.65 -19.33
CA SER A 117 1.48 -8.54 -20.25
C SER A 117 1.68 -7.16 -19.60
N VAL A 118 1.95 -7.11 -18.30
CA VAL A 118 2.28 -5.85 -17.61
C VAL A 118 3.66 -5.39 -18.04
N ASP A 119 3.66 -4.41 -18.96
CA ASP A 119 4.84 -3.77 -19.51
C ASP A 119 5.41 -2.72 -18.55
N LEU A 120 6.05 -3.21 -17.50
CA LEU A 120 6.88 -2.42 -16.60
C LEU A 120 8.29 -3.02 -16.62
N ASN A 121 9.32 -2.18 -16.54
CA ASN A 121 10.69 -2.69 -16.37
C ASN A 121 10.82 -3.39 -15.00
N LYS A 122 11.82 -4.27 -14.88
CA LYS A 122 12.03 -5.06 -13.65
C LYS A 122 12.20 -4.19 -12.39
N PRO A 123 13.03 -3.13 -12.39
CA PRO A 123 13.15 -2.26 -11.22
C PRO A 123 11.82 -1.64 -10.75
N LEU A 124 10.98 -1.17 -11.67
CA LEU A 124 9.67 -0.62 -11.32
C LEU A 124 8.75 -1.70 -10.73
N LYS A 125 8.78 -2.92 -11.28
CA LYS A 125 8.00 -4.05 -10.75
C LYS A 125 8.38 -4.38 -9.31
N GLU A 126 9.67 -4.30 -8.98
CA GLU A 126 10.21 -4.54 -7.62
C GLU A 126 9.91 -3.40 -6.64
N CYS A 127 9.44 -2.25 -7.14
CA CYS A 127 9.05 -1.10 -6.32
C CYS A 127 7.56 -1.11 -5.96
N LEU A 128 6.71 -1.87 -6.64
CA LEU A 128 5.26 -1.66 -6.65
C LEU A 128 4.61 -1.75 -5.27
N ILE A 129 4.93 -2.76 -4.47
CA ILE A 129 4.43 -2.95 -3.10
C ILE A 129 4.85 -1.78 -2.23
N GLY A 130 6.14 -1.43 -2.23
CA GLY A 130 6.65 -0.31 -1.42
C GLY A 130 6.04 1.02 -1.85
N PHE A 131 5.99 1.27 -3.16
CA PHE A 131 5.41 2.47 -3.74
C PHE A 131 3.92 2.58 -3.42
N HIS A 132 3.16 1.50 -3.59
CA HIS A 132 1.73 1.46 -3.34
C HIS A 132 1.41 1.68 -1.87
N ALA A 133 2.15 1.01 -0.97
CA ALA A 133 1.99 1.16 0.47
C ALA A 133 2.32 2.58 0.97
N PHE A 134 3.32 3.24 0.38
CA PHE A 134 3.75 4.57 0.81
C PHE A 134 2.91 5.70 0.21
N THR A 135 2.45 5.58 -1.04
CA THR A 135 1.72 6.67 -1.71
C THR A 135 0.22 6.71 -1.37
N GLY A 136 -0.23 5.82 -0.48
CA GLY A 136 -1.57 5.77 0.07
C GLY A 136 -2.33 4.50 -0.31
N ASN A 137 -2.97 3.88 0.67
CA ASN A 137 -3.83 2.72 0.54
C ASN A 137 -4.89 2.77 1.65
N TYR A 138 -5.54 1.66 1.99
CA TYR A 138 -6.52 1.64 3.07
C TYR A 138 -5.93 1.92 4.47
N PHE A 139 -4.68 1.53 4.70
CA PHE A 139 -3.99 1.64 6.00
C PHE A 139 -3.13 2.91 6.15
N VAL A 140 -2.75 3.52 5.03
CA VAL A 140 -1.81 4.64 4.97
C VAL A 140 -2.44 5.76 4.16
N SER A 141 -2.46 6.97 4.72
CA SER A 141 -2.99 8.15 4.04
C SER A 141 -2.26 8.46 2.74
N SER A 142 -2.93 9.04 1.75
CA SER A 142 -2.27 9.61 0.58
C SER A 142 -1.69 11.01 0.88
N PHE A 143 -0.78 11.47 0.02
CA PHE A 143 -0.30 12.85 0.04
C PHE A 143 -1.33 13.78 -0.61
N PHE A 144 -1.73 14.85 0.08
CA PHE A 144 -2.76 15.75 -0.41
C PHE A 144 -2.39 16.33 -1.79
N ARG A 145 -3.30 16.18 -2.77
CA ARG A 145 -3.13 16.57 -4.18
C ARG A 145 -1.90 15.97 -4.90
N ASN A 146 -1.26 14.95 -4.32
CA ASN A 146 -0.15 14.24 -4.94
C ASN A 146 -0.51 12.76 -5.08
N GLY A 147 -1.43 12.47 -6.01
CA GLY A 147 -1.91 11.11 -6.28
C GLY A 147 -0.83 10.20 -6.90
N LYS A 148 -1.13 8.90 -6.98
CA LYS A 148 -0.20 7.86 -7.44
C LYS A 148 0.39 8.15 -8.82
N GLU A 149 -0.38 8.72 -9.74
CA GLU A 149 0.12 9.03 -11.09
C GLU A 149 1.23 10.09 -11.07
N LEU A 150 1.10 11.13 -10.24
CA LEU A 150 2.16 12.13 -10.09
C LEU A 150 3.39 11.52 -9.41
N CYS A 151 3.19 10.78 -8.33
CA CYS A 151 4.24 10.06 -7.63
C CYS A 151 4.96 9.05 -8.55
N ARG A 152 4.24 8.39 -9.46
CA ARG A 152 4.79 7.46 -10.46
C ARG A 152 5.71 8.20 -11.43
N LYS A 153 5.29 9.35 -11.96
CA LYS A 153 6.14 10.18 -12.82
C LYS A 153 7.43 10.60 -12.13
N VAL A 154 7.37 10.97 -10.85
CA VAL A 154 8.56 11.30 -10.05
C VAL A 154 9.48 10.08 -9.93
N LEU A 155 8.92 8.91 -9.64
CA LEU A 155 9.66 7.65 -9.50
C LEU A 155 10.36 7.27 -10.82
N GLU A 156 9.65 7.32 -11.95
CA GLU A 156 10.17 6.96 -13.28
C GLU A 156 11.24 7.92 -13.78
N THR A 157 11.11 9.21 -13.50
CA THR A 157 12.09 10.23 -13.90
C THR A 157 13.31 10.28 -12.97
N ASN A 158 13.25 9.65 -11.80
CA ASN A 158 14.33 9.67 -10.81
C ASN A 158 14.63 8.25 -10.29
N PRO A 159 15.34 7.41 -11.07
CA PRO A 159 15.62 6.01 -10.73
C PRO A 159 16.33 5.79 -9.38
N LYS A 160 16.99 6.82 -8.82
CA LYS A 160 17.59 6.77 -7.48
C LYS A 160 16.57 6.38 -6.39
N PHE A 161 15.28 6.69 -6.59
CA PHE A 161 14.24 6.36 -5.63
C PHE A 161 13.77 4.90 -5.71
N TYR A 162 14.16 4.14 -6.75
CA TYR A 162 13.85 2.70 -6.82
C TYR A 162 14.38 1.97 -5.58
N HIS A 163 15.59 2.32 -5.15
CA HIS A 163 16.20 1.73 -3.97
C HIS A 163 15.34 1.90 -2.70
N ALA A 164 14.66 3.05 -2.54
CA ALA A 164 13.80 3.28 -1.39
C ALA A 164 12.60 2.34 -1.38
N PHE A 165 11.89 2.22 -2.50
CA PHE A 165 10.66 1.43 -2.59
C PHE A 165 10.91 -0.08 -2.72
N GLN A 166 12.02 -0.49 -3.31
CA GLN A 166 12.46 -1.89 -3.30
C GLN A 166 12.73 -2.39 -1.88
N ASN A 167 13.35 -1.54 -1.05
CA ASN A 167 13.75 -1.88 0.32
C ASN A 167 12.69 -1.58 1.39
N LEU A 168 11.65 -0.81 1.05
CA LEU A 168 10.53 -0.55 1.97
C LEU A 168 9.79 -1.85 2.27
N GLY A 169 9.70 -2.22 3.54
CA GLY A 169 9.10 -3.48 3.97
C GLY A 169 10.00 -4.71 3.77
N VAL A 170 11.31 -4.56 3.54
CA VAL A 170 12.24 -5.70 3.64
C VAL A 170 12.39 -6.13 5.11
N ASN A 171 12.49 -5.15 6.01
CA ASN A 171 12.54 -5.34 7.46
C ASN A 171 11.30 -4.71 8.12
N TRP A 172 10.96 -5.16 9.33
CA TRP A 172 9.86 -4.57 10.11
C TRP A 172 10.10 -3.10 10.48
N ASN A 173 11.36 -2.75 10.76
CA ASN A 173 11.74 -1.39 11.12
C ASN A 173 12.19 -0.62 9.88
N LEU A 174 11.63 0.58 9.71
CA LEU A 174 12.07 1.52 8.70
C LEU A 174 13.44 2.10 9.09
N SER A 175 14.47 1.82 8.30
CA SER A 175 15.81 2.37 8.52
C SER A 175 15.88 3.85 8.13
N ASP A 176 16.72 4.62 8.81
CA ASP A 176 16.91 6.05 8.52
C ASP A 176 17.40 6.28 7.08
N ALA A 177 18.30 5.44 6.56
CA ALA A 177 18.79 5.57 5.18
C ALA A 177 17.68 5.42 4.12
N ILE A 178 16.72 4.53 4.34
CA ILE A 178 15.55 4.40 3.46
C ILE A 178 14.59 5.57 3.68
N PHE A 179 14.39 6.01 4.94
CA PHE A 179 13.57 7.16 5.24
C PHE A 179 14.09 8.45 4.58
N ASP A 180 15.39 8.70 4.59
CA ASP A 180 16.00 9.89 3.97
C ASP A 180 15.71 9.95 2.46
N LEU A 181 15.75 8.79 1.77
CA LEU A 181 15.38 8.70 0.36
C LEU A 181 13.88 8.92 0.13
N LEU A 182 13.03 8.45 1.05
CA LEU A 182 11.58 8.71 1.00
C LEU A 182 11.26 10.19 1.27
N GLU A 183 11.98 10.84 2.18
CA GLU A 183 11.85 12.28 2.44
C GLU A 183 12.23 13.10 1.21
N GLU A 184 13.34 12.76 0.57
CA GLU A 184 13.75 13.36 -0.69
C GLU A 184 12.73 13.10 -1.80
N PHE A 185 12.17 11.88 -1.90
CA PHE A 185 11.10 11.56 -2.85
C PHE A 185 9.87 12.45 -2.64
N VAL A 186 9.44 12.68 -1.39
CA VAL A 186 8.30 13.55 -1.09
C VAL A 186 8.59 15.00 -1.49
N CYS A 187 9.81 15.50 -1.27
CA CYS A 187 10.18 16.84 -1.75
C CYS A 187 10.01 16.96 -3.27
N PHE A 188 10.47 15.95 -4.02
CA PHE A 188 10.31 15.90 -5.47
C PHE A 188 8.83 15.78 -5.88
N ALA A 189 8.03 15.00 -5.14
CA ALA A 189 6.59 14.89 -5.35
C ALA A 189 5.87 16.22 -5.17
N TYR A 190 6.37 17.12 -4.31
CA TYR A 190 5.87 18.49 -4.16
C TYR A 190 6.54 19.51 -5.11
N GLY A 191 7.44 19.06 -6.00
CA GLY A 191 8.04 19.88 -7.05
C GLY A 191 9.35 20.56 -6.66
N TYR A 192 10.06 20.08 -5.63
CA TYR A 192 11.31 20.67 -5.14
C TYR A 192 12.46 19.66 -5.13
N ARG A 193 13.62 20.03 -5.69
CA ARG A 193 14.84 19.20 -5.65
C ARG A 193 15.58 19.38 -4.33
N ARG A 194 14.97 18.89 -3.26
CA ARG A 194 15.46 19.03 -1.89
C ARG A 194 15.38 17.70 -1.16
N LYS A 195 16.14 17.58 -0.07
CA LYS A 195 16.19 16.38 0.77
C LYS A 195 15.36 16.48 2.03
N SER A 196 14.99 17.70 2.46
CA SER A 196 14.23 17.91 3.69
C SER A 196 12.85 18.48 3.40
N VAL A 197 11.81 17.76 3.85
CA VAL A 197 10.43 18.24 3.73
C VAL A 197 10.19 19.47 4.58
N ASN A 198 10.87 19.62 5.72
CA ASN A 198 10.76 20.83 6.56
C ASN A 198 11.27 22.07 5.83
N PHE A 199 12.40 21.96 5.12
CA PHE A 199 12.93 23.04 4.29
C PHE A 199 11.94 23.41 3.18
N VAL A 200 11.42 22.42 2.45
CA VAL A 200 10.41 22.65 1.40
C VAL A 200 9.16 23.29 1.97
N ARG A 201 8.68 22.83 3.13
CA ARG A 201 7.51 23.39 3.82
C ARG A 201 7.71 24.87 4.15
N HIS A 202 8.88 25.19 4.69
CA HIS A 202 9.27 26.55 5.04
C HIS A 202 9.36 27.45 3.79
N GLN A 203 10.06 26.98 2.74
CA GLN A 203 10.16 27.68 1.45
C GLN A 203 8.78 27.95 0.83
N MET A 204 7.89 26.94 0.81
CA MET A 204 6.52 27.07 0.31
C MET A 204 5.70 28.08 1.12
N PHE A 205 5.85 28.07 2.45
CA PHE A 205 5.18 29.01 3.33
C PHE A 205 5.63 30.45 3.06
N GLN A 206 6.94 30.71 3.07
CA GLN A 206 7.49 32.04 2.82
C GLN A 206 7.08 32.59 1.45
N ALA A 207 7.14 31.77 0.40
CA ALA A 207 6.74 32.18 -0.95
C ALA A 207 5.26 32.60 -1.02
N LYS A 208 4.36 31.86 -0.35
CA LYS A 208 2.93 32.20 -0.30
C LYS A 208 2.65 33.41 0.57
N TYR A 209 3.30 33.51 1.74
CA TYR A 209 3.15 34.63 2.66
C TYR A 209 3.53 35.96 1.99
N LYS A 210 4.69 36.02 1.33
CA LYS A 210 5.18 37.20 0.58
C LYS A 210 4.23 37.60 -0.56
N LYS A 211 3.60 36.64 -1.23
CA LYS A 211 2.74 36.90 -2.40
C LYS A 211 1.31 37.35 -2.05
N HIS A 212 0.70 36.77 -1.00
CA HIS A 212 -0.76 36.88 -0.81
C HIS A 212 -1.22 37.66 0.42
N SER A 213 -0.34 38.03 1.37
CA SER A 213 -0.74 38.71 2.63
C SER A 213 -1.95 38.08 3.34
N LYS A 214 -2.18 36.78 3.15
CA LYS A 214 -3.34 36.00 3.62
C LYS A 214 -2.87 34.73 4.31
N ILE A 215 -3.78 34.11 5.07
CA ILE A 215 -3.58 32.80 5.71
C ILE A 215 -3.14 31.79 4.66
N VAL A 216 -1.96 31.21 4.87
CA VAL A 216 -1.39 30.20 3.97
C VAL A 216 -2.07 28.86 4.27
N ASP A 217 -2.77 28.29 3.29
CA ASP A 217 -3.24 26.91 3.40
C ASP A 217 -2.04 25.94 3.44
N LEU A 218 -1.82 25.36 4.62
CA LEU A 218 -0.73 24.44 4.91
C LEU A 218 -1.02 23.02 4.42
N SER A 219 -2.26 22.67 4.07
CA SER A 219 -2.58 21.34 3.51
C SER A 219 -1.85 21.08 2.18
N LEU A 220 -1.56 22.15 1.45
CA LEU A 220 -0.82 22.13 0.18
C LEU A 220 0.70 21.98 0.36
N SER A 221 1.21 22.04 1.58
CA SER A 221 2.63 21.85 1.89
C SER A 221 2.92 20.38 2.19
N PRO A 222 4.18 19.89 2.01
CA PRO A 222 4.51 18.53 2.40
C PRO A 222 4.32 18.34 3.91
N PRO A 223 4.08 17.09 4.38
CA PRO A 223 4.08 16.82 5.81
C PRO A 223 5.41 17.26 6.43
N CYS A 224 5.40 17.70 7.69
CA CYS A 224 6.65 17.90 8.40
C CYS A 224 7.36 16.55 8.62
N GLN A 225 8.67 16.58 8.85
CA GLN A 225 9.47 15.36 8.92
C GLN A 225 8.96 14.36 9.98
N SER A 226 8.48 14.84 11.14
CA SER A 226 7.96 13.98 12.20
C SER A 226 6.67 13.26 11.80
N VAL A 227 5.76 13.95 11.08
CA VAL A 227 4.55 13.34 10.50
C VAL A 227 4.91 12.40 9.37
N LEU A 228 5.89 12.75 8.53
CA LEU A 228 6.35 11.86 7.46
C LEU A 228 6.94 10.56 8.03
N LYS A 229 7.69 10.62 9.14
CA LYS A 229 8.16 9.42 9.85
C LYS A 229 7.00 8.55 10.33
N LEU A 230 5.96 9.16 10.89
CA LEU A 230 4.74 8.45 11.33
C LEU A 230 3.91 7.88 10.18
N HIS A 231 4.01 8.45 8.99
CA HIS A 231 3.42 7.92 7.76
C HIS A 231 4.27 6.80 7.13
N GLY A 232 5.60 6.91 7.17
CA GLY A 232 6.51 5.91 6.58
C GLY A 232 6.56 4.60 7.36
N ARG A 233 6.41 4.63 8.69
CA ARG A 233 6.38 3.43 9.54
C ARG A 233 5.24 2.45 9.19
N PRO A 234 3.97 2.89 9.10
CA PRO A 234 2.87 2.00 8.75
C PRO A 234 2.98 1.55 7.29
N ALA A 235 3.43 2.41 6.38
CA ALA A 235 3.76 2.01 5.01
C ALA A 235 4.79 0.89 4.95
N ASN A 236 5.87 0.98 5.74
CA ASN A 236 6.88 -0.06 5.84
C ASN A 236 6.31 -1.37 6.38
N PHE A 237 5.46 -1.31 7.41
CA PHE A 237 4.81 -2.48 7.99
C PHE A 237 3.88 -3.18 7.00
N VAL A 238 3.00 -2.42 6.32
CA VAL A 238 2.09 -2.95 5.29
C VAL A 238 2.88 -3.53 4.12
N ALA A 239 3.90 -2.83 3.63
CA ALA A 239 4.79 -3.36 2.60
C ALA A 239 5.47 -4.67 3.03
N LYS A 240 5.87 -4.80 4.30
CA LYS A 240 6.45 -6.05 4.84
C LYS A 240 5.45 -7.19 4.84
N MET A 241 4.21 -6.94 5.25
CA MET A 241 3.13 -7.93 5.19
C MET A 241 2.89 -8.41 3.76
N TRP A 242 2.78 -7.48 2.82
CA TRP A 242 2.54 -7.78 1.40
C TRP A 242 3.74 -8.47 0.74
N LYS A 243 4.98 -8.05 1.01
CA LYS A 243 6.21 -8.72 0.52
C LYS A 243 6.37 -10.12 1.08
N SER A 244 5.84 -10.40 2.26
CA SER A 244 5.93 -11.72 2.93
C SER A 244 4.63 -12.54 2.77
N SER A 245 3.77 -12.17 1.83
CA SER A 245 2.47 -12.81 1.60
C SER A 245 2.54 -14.29 1.23
N ASP A 246 3.69 -14.76 0.72
CA ASP A 246 3.91 -16.17 0.39
C ASP A 246 4.43 -17.03 1.57
N GLU A 247 4.54 -16.44 2.76
CA GLU A 247 4.86 -17.08 4.02
C GLU A 247 3.60 -17.18 4.90
N ALA A 248 3.17 -18.40 5.22
CA ALA A 248 1.92 -18.61 5.95
C ALA A 248 1.98 -18.12 7.41
N LYS A 249 3.14 -18.22 8.08
CA LYS A 249 3.28 -17.85 9.49
C LYS A 249 4.39 -16.82 9.66
N LEU A 250 3.98 -15.58 9.91
CA LEU A 250 4.88 -14.45 10.15
C LEU A 250 5.07 -14.21 11.65
N GLN A 251 6.28 -13.85 12.06
CA GLN A 251 6.53 -13.30 13.40
C GLN A 251 6.21 -11.79 13.37
N ILE A 252 4.93 -11.47 13.52
CA ILE A 252 4.43 -10.09 13.42
C ILE A 252 4.76 -9.34 14.73
N PRO A 253 5.49 -8.22 14.67
CA PRO A 253 5.81 -7.41 15.84
C PRO A 253 4.60 -6.59 16.32
N GLU A 254 4.72 -5.99 17.51
CA GLU A 254 3.69 -5.12 18.06
C GLU A 254 3.52 -3.84 17.22
N ILE A 255 2.29 -3.58 16.76
CA ILE A 255 1.96 -2.48 15.84
C ILE A 255 2.21 -1.07 16.42
N SER A 256 2.30 -0.95 17.75
CA SER A 256 2.50 0.33 18.45
C SER A 256 3.83 1.01 18.10
N HIS A 257 4.82 0.21 17.68
CA HIS A 257 6.11 0.70 17.21
C HIS A 257 6.12 1.08 15.72
N HIS A 258 5.05 0.76 14.99
CA HIS A 258 4.96 0.90 13.54
C HIS A 258 3.98 1.99 13.08
N GLY A 259 3.65 2.96 13.94
CA GLY A 259 2.85 4.13 13.57
C GLY A 259 1.37 4.04 13.94
N TRP A 260 0.98 2.98 14.66
CA TRP A 260 -0.33 2.88 15.31
C TRP A 260 -0.20 3.00 16.82
N LYS A 261 -1.33 3.18 17.49
CA LYS A 261 -1.46 2.92 18.93
C LYS A 261 -1.68 1.42 19.13
N SER A 262 -1.54 0.92 20.36
CA SER A 262 -1.87 -0.48 20.69
C SER A 262 -3.36 -0.82 20.46
N THR A 263 -4.22 0.18 20.37
CA THR A 263 -5.64 0.05 20.00
C THR A 263 -5.88 -0.15 18.51
N GLY A 264 -4.86 -0.01 17.65
CA GLY A 264 -4.99 -0.04 16.20
C GLY A 264 -5.28 1.32 15.56
N GLU A 265 -5.49 2.38 16.34
CA GLU A 265 -5.67 3.73 15.81
C GLU A 265 -4.37 4.29 15.22
N ILE A 266 -4.45 5.00 14.09
CA ILE A 266 -3.30 5.67 13.49
C ILE A 266 -2.75 6.75 14.44
N LYS A 267 -1.43 6.78 14.61
CA LYS A 267 -0.74 7.86 15.33
C LYS A 267 -0.37 8.97 14.33
N TRP A 268 -1.19 10.02 14.28
CA TRP A 268 -1.01 11.13 13.34
C TRP A 268 0.11 12.11 13.73
N LEU A 269 0.26 12.36 15.03
CA LEU A 269 1.17 13.37 15.56
C LEU A 269 2.05 12.78 16.67
N VAL A 270 3.30 13.28 16.75
CA VAL A 270 4.16 13.04 17.91
C VAL A 270 3.79 13.98 19.05
N ARG A 271 3.51 15.24 18.70
CA ARG A 271 3.09 16.35 19.58
C ARG A 271 2.12 17.24 18.82
N GLU A 272 1.14 17.81 19.50
CA GLU A 272 0.12 18.67 18.89
C GLU A 272 0.68 20.07 18.57
N PHE A 273 1.46 20.64 19.49
CA PHE A 273 2.10 21.96 19.33
C PHE A 273 3.52 21.93 19.92
N PRO A 274 4.50 22.68 19.36
CA PRO A 274 5.75 22.99 20.06
C PRO A 274 5.45 23.90 21.26
N ASP A 275 6.18 23.74 22.37
CA ASP A 275 6.02 24.61 23.55
C ASP A 275 6.50 26.06 23.26
N ASP A 276 7.44 26.22 22.32
CA ASP A 276 8.17 27.47 22.07
C ASP A 276 7.77 28.13 20.72
N VAL A 277 6.47 28.22 20.43
CA VAL A 277 5.98 28.82 19.16
C VAL A 277 6.50 30.25 18.96
N GLU A 278 6.66 31.01 20.04
CA GLU A 278 7.14 32.40 20.03
C GLU A 278 8.61 32.50 19.59
N GLU A 279 9.48 31.59 20.05
CA GLU A 279 10.91 31.58 19.69
C GLU A 279 11.14 31.22 18.22
N LEU A 280 10.29 30.35 17.66
CA LEU A 280 10.35 29.93 16.25
C LEU A 280 10.04 31.06 15.26
N LEU A 281 9.28 32.08 15.67
CA LEU A 281 8.95 33.24 14.83
C LEU A 281 10.10 34.25 14.70
N LEU A 282 11.13 34.12 15.52
CA LEU A 282 12.23 35.09 15.63
C LEU A 282 13.53 34.62 14.99
N ASN A 283 13.59 33.42 14.38
CA ASN A 283 14.83 32.88 13.83
C ASN A 283 15.17 33.48 12.44
N PRO A 284 16.23 34.30 12.31
CA PRO A 284 16.59 34.98 11.06
C PRO A 284 17.38 34.09 10.07
N GLU A 285 17.84 32.90 10.47
CA GLU A 285 18.66 32.02 9.63
C GLU A 285 17.87 31.33 8.49
N LEU A 286 16.57 31.61 8.40
CA LEU A 286 15.65 30.98 7.47
C LEU A 286 15.49 31.73 6.13
N ASP A 287 16.15 32.89 5.96
CA ASP A 287 15.85 33.83 4.87
C ASP A 287 16.60 33.61 3.53
N GLU A 288 17.47 32.60 3.40
CA GLU A 288 18.14 32.30 2.14
C GLU A 288 17.30 31.35 1.26
N LEU A 289 16.59 31.93 0.28
CA LEU A 289 15.77 31.21 -0.70
C LEU A 289 16.53 31.03 -2.02
N ASP A 290 16.87 29.78 -2.35
CA ASP A 290 17.32 29.39 -3.69
C ASP A 290 16.18 28.79 -4.52
N ASP A 291 16.11 29.20 -5.79
CA ASP A 291 14.99 28.95 -6.72
C ASP A 291 15.14 27.60 -7.45
N ASP A 292 14.85 26.49 -6.75
CA ASP A 292 14.95 25.12 -7.28
C ASP A 292 13.59 24.44 -7.54
N LYS A 293 12.58 25.23 -7.95
CA LYS A 293 11.27 24.72 -8.34
C LYS A 293 11.35 23.98 -9.68
N ILE A 294 10.71 22.80 -9.74
CA ILE A 294 10.70 21.96 -10.94
C ILE A 294 9.54 22.32 -11.88
N PHE A 295 8.41 22.82 -11.34
CA PHE A 295 7.21 23.19 -12.11
C PHE A 295 6.44 24.35 -11.44
N ASP A 296 5.95 25.30 -12.23
CA ASP A 296 4.90 26.24 -11.78
C ASP A 296 3.58 25.47 -11.71
N ARG A 297 3.18 25.06 -10.50
CA ARG A 297 1.79 24.68 -10.25
C ARG A 297 1.01 25.97 -10.09
N ASP A 298 0.26 26.34 -11.11
CA ASP A 298 -0.81 27.32 -10.96
C ASP A 298 -1.84 26.73 -9.99
N PHE A 299 -1.80 27.20 -8.75
CA PHE A 299 -2.73 26.81 -7.69
C PHE A 299 -4.08 27.52 -7.83
N GLU A 300 -4.57 27.72 -9.06
CA GLU A 300 -5.85 28.34 -9.34
C GLU A 300 -6.76 27.37 -10.11
N SER A 301 -7.58 26.65 -9.35
CA SER A 301 -8.97 26.36 -9.72
C SER A 301 -9.73 25.95 -8.46
N GLU A 302 -10.25 26.94 -7.75
CA GLU A 302 -11.46 26.78 -6.94
C GLU A 302 -12.63 26.59 -7.92
N GLU A 303 -12.99 25.34 -8.20
CA GLU A 303 -14.37 24.97 -8.48
C GLU A 303 -14.61 23.61 -7.83
N GLU A 304 -15.23 23.62 -6.65
CA GLU A 304 -15.98 22.48 -6.14
C GLU A 304 -17.07 22.15 -7.17
N SER A 305 -16.84 21.15 -8.02
CA SER A 305 -17.94 20.48 -8.68
C SER A 305 -18.33 19.28 -7.82
N ASP A 306 -19.35 19.47 -7.01
CA ASP A 306 -20.18 18.38 -6.51
C ASP A 306 -20.59 17.50 -7.71
N PHE A 307 -20.08 16.27 -7.76
CA PHE A 307 -20.70 15.22 -8.53
C PHE A 307 -20.65 13.92 -7.73
N ASP A 308 -21.75 13.69 -7.01
CA ASP A 308 -22.26 12.36 -6.70
C ASP A 308 -22.40 11.56 -8.01
N SER A 309 -21.80 10.36 -8.06
CA SER A 309 -22.23 9.19 -8.85
C SER A 309 -21.42 7.96 -8.45
#